data_AF-A0AAU2UDN5-F1
#
_entry.id   AF-A0AAU2UDN5-F1
#
_cell.length_a   1.000
_cell.length_b   1.000
_cell.length_c   1.000
_cell.angle_alpha   90.00
_cell.angle_beta   90.00
_cell.angle_gamma   90.00
#
_symmetry.space_group_name_H-M   'P 1'
#
loop_
_entity.id
_entity.type
_entity.pdbx_description
1 polymer ?
#
loop_
_entity_poly.entity_id
_entity_poly.type
_entity_poly.pdbx_seq_one_letter_code
_entity_poly.pdbx_strand_id
1 'polypeptide(L)'
;MRKNKLGWTLGASAAVILGLGATAFGLSSANASSPDESAATAKHPVKVKVVAPRRGDNAGVEGKGWIVDLKLSFRGKTLAQTGYNGLQLTGPAAHNGTAPFPGTFSTGRDEKVPGLVVLDSTTNGTLPGFSGPGTNLANLFNLSGVTDRTPHTTELWDTWIVGAPIAGQNVDTTLTVAVVDDLDHDGIYNDAPAVVKDLDGDGKIGAKDLDRMGVASNIVTVPFHIDADPA
;
A
#
# COMPACT_ATOMS: atom_id res chain seq x y z
N MET A 1 11.27 32.02 60.91
CA MET A 1 10.34 31.98 62.05
C MET A 1 9.94 30.53 62.30
N ARG A 2 10.19 30.06 63.52
CA ARG A 2 9.70 28.78 64.08
C ARG A 2 8.19 28.84 64.32
N LYS A 3 7.57 27.65 64.36
CA LYS A 3 6.51 27.13 65.27
C LYS A 3 5.51 26.30 64.44
N ASN A 4 5.01 25.14 64.82
CA ASN A 4 5.21 24.31 66.01
C ASN A 4 4.75 22.87 65.70
N LYS A 5 5.39 21.90 66.37
CA LYS A 5 4.94 20.52 66.55
C LYS A 5 3.59 20.48 67.29
N LEU A 6 2.78 19.45 67.07
CA LEU A 6 2.15 18.70 68.15
C LEU A 6 1.79 17.29 67.66
N GLY A 7 2.42 16.28 68.26
CA GLY A 7 2.00 14.89 68.17
C GLY A 7 1.31 14.49 69.46
N TRP A 8 0.31 13.61 69.37
CA TRP A 8 -0.25 12.89 70.52
C TRP A 8 -0.30 11.39 70.18
N THR A 9 0.19 10.61 71.13
CA THR A 9 0.31 9.17 71.16
C THR A 9 -0.87 8.50 71.87
N LEU A 10 -1.02 7.20 71.55
CA LEU A 10 -1.53 6.09 72.37
C LEU A 10 -3.06 5.87 72.50
N GLY A 11 -3.44 4.64 72.13
CA GLY A 11 -4.73 4.03 72.41
C GLY A 11 -4.83 2.64 71.77
N ALA A 12 -4.12 1.66 72.32
CA ALA A 12 -4.33 0.26 71.97
C ALA A 12 -5.67 -0.22 72.54
N SER A 13 -6.50 -0.86 71.72
CA SER A 13 -7.54 -1.78 72.18
C SER A 13 -7.72 -2.86 71.13
N ALA A 14 -7.39 -4.08 71.53
CA ALA A 14 -7.67 -5.28 70.77
C ALA A 14 -9.17 -5.54 70.75
N ALA A 15 -9.72 -5.78 69.57
CA ALA A 15 -10.97 -6.50 69.39
C ALA A 15 -10.80 -7.44 68.19
N VAL A 16 -10.60 -8.72 68.51
CA VAL A 16 -10.74 -9.81 67.54
C VAL A 16 -12.23 -9.95 67.25
N ILE A 17 -12.63 -9.69 66.01
CA ILE A 17 -13.92 -10.14 65.48
C ILE A 17 -13.62 -10.89 64.18
N LEU A 18 -13.76 -12.23 64.28
CA LEU A 18 -13.93 -13.13 63.15
C LEU A 18 -15.23 -12.75 62.43
N GLY A 19 -15.14 -12.38 61.16
CA GLY A 19 -16.29 -12.00 60.34
C GLY A 19 -16.03 -12.28 58.87
N LEU A 20 -16.94 -13.02 58.25
CA LEU A 20 -16.81 -13.69 56.97
C LEU A 20 -16.54 -12.76 55.77
N GLY A 21 -15.66 -13.25 54.90
CA GLY A 21 -15.55 -13.03 53.45
C GLY A 21 -16.38 -11.94 52.78
N ALA A 22 -15.68 -10.92 52.29
CA ALA A 22 -16.04 -10.20 51.07
C ALA A 22 -14.75 -9.86 50.31
N THR A 23 -14.39 -10.69 49.34
CA THR A 23 -13.32 -10.41 48.39
C THR A 23 -13.74 -9.24 47.51
N ALA A 24 -13.21 -8.05 47.78
CA ALA A 24 -13.29 -6.92 46.85
C ALA A 24 -12.35 -7.21 45.68
N PHE A 25 -12.89 -7.72 44.58
CA PHE A 25 -12.17 -7.79 43.31
C PHE A 25 -11.98 -6.37 42.78
N GLY A 26 -10.74 -5.90 42.79
CA GLY A 26 -10.34 -4.71 42.06
C GLY A 26 -10.52 -4.97 40.57
N LEU A 27 -11.48 -4.28 39.96
CA LEU A 27 -11.61 -4.23 38.51
C LEU A 27 -10.53 -3.28 37.97
N SER A 28 -9.35 -3.84 37.71
CA SER A 28 -8.41 -3.22 36.77
C SER A 28 -9.00 -3.37 35.38
N SER A 29 -9.57 -2.29 34.85
CA SER A 29 -9.91 -2.18 33.43
C SER A 29 -8.59 -2.17 32.64
N ALA A 30 -8.13 -3.36 32.26
CA ALA A 30 -7.08 -3.52 31.28
C ALA A 30 -7.59 -2.96 29.96
N ASN A 31 -7.00 -1.87 29.49
CA ASN A 31 -7.13 -1.46 28.10
C ASN A 31 -6.60 -2.61 27.25
N ALA A 32 -7.51 -3.35 26.62
CA ALA A 32 -7.17 -4.29 25.57
C ALA A 32 -6.72 -3.46 24.35
N SER A 33 -5.44 -3.09 24.34
CA SER A 33 -4.76 -2.68 23.11
C SER A 33 -4.83 -3.89 22.17
N SER A 34 -5.67 -3.81 21.13
CA SER A 34 -5.79 -4.85 20.12
C SER A 34 -4.39 -5.22 19.60
N PRO A 35 -3.87 -6.44 19.85
CA PRO A 35 -2.52 -6.83 19.43
C PRO A 35 -2.38 -6.97 17.91
N ASP A 36 -3.50 -6.94 17.18
CA ASP A 36 -3.58 -7.37 15.80
C ASP A 36 -3.06 -6.31 14.80
N GLU A 37 -3.28 -5.03 15.09
CA GLU A 37 -2.88 -3.98 14.16
C GLU A 37 -1.36 -3.76 14.18
N SER A 38 -0.71 -3.90 15.34
CA SER A 38 0.75 -3.72 15.46
C SER A 38 1.55 -4.90 14.88
N ALA A 39 1.02 -6.13 14.93
CA ALA A 39 1.67 -7.32 14.38
C ALA A 39 1.51 -7.42 12.86
N ALA A 40 0.32 -7.11 12.32
CA ALA A 40 0.11 -7.01 10.88
C ALA A 40 0.93 -5.87 10.25
N THR A 41 1.10 -4.76 10.99
CA THR A 41 1.98 -3.64 10.61
C THR A 41 3.46 -4.01 10.63
N ALA A 42 3.87 -4.92 11.50
CA ALA A 42 5.24 -5.44 11.53
C ALA A 42 5.53 -6.39 10.35
N LYS A 43 4.50 -7.10 9.85
CA LYS A 43 4.64 -8.04 8.72
C LYS A 43 4.69 -7.35 7.36
N HIS A 44 4.00 -6.22 7.20
CA HIS A 44 4.00 -5.44 5.96
C HIS A 44 4.31 -3.96 6.26
N PRO A 45 5.58 -3.52 6.13
CA PRO A 45 5.97 -2.13 6.39
C PRO A 45 5.35 -1.13 5.40
N VAL A 46 4.80 -1.61 4.29
CA VAL A 46 4.17 -0.78 3.26
C VAL A 46 2.66 -1.02 3.24
N LYS A 47 1.87 0.05 3.11
CA LYS A 47 0.43 -0.04 2.87
C LYS A 47 0.10 0.48 1.48
N VAL A 48 -0.57 -0.36 0.69
CA VAL A 48 -1.11 0.01 -0.63
C VAL A 48 -2.60 0.30 -0.48
N LYS A 49 -3.04 1.40 -1.07
CA LYS A 49 -4.46 1.73 -1.28
C LYS A 49 -4.69 2.10 -2.75
N VAL A 50 -5.66 1.43 -3.36
CA VAL A 50 -6.22 1.82 -4.66
C VAL A 50 -7.40 2.76 -4.41
N VAL A 51 -7.36 3.96 -4.98
CA VAL A 51 -8.39 4.99 -4.89
C VAL A 51 -9.37 4.89 -6.07
N ALA A 52 -8.82 4.62 -7.26
CA ALA A 52 -9.53 4.28 -8.49
C ALA A 52 -8.76 3.19 -9.26
N PRO A 53 -9.44 2.25 -9.93
CA PRO A 53 -10.88 2.02 -9.87
C PRO A 53 -11.31 1.52 -8.49
N ARG A 54 -12.61 1.58 -8.20
CA ARG A 54 -13.22 0.92 -7.04
C ARG A 54 -13.87 -0.38 -7.47
N ARG A 55 -14.15 -1.22 -6.48
CA ARG A 55 -14.80 -2.50 -6.68
C ARG A 55 -16.18 -2.30 -7.34
N GLY A 56 -16.37 -2.91 -8.50
CA GLY A 56 -17.62 -2.86 -9.25
C GLY A 56 -17.83 -1.57 -10.06
N ASP A 57 -16.82 -0.70 -10.16
CA ASP A 57 -16.89 0.42 -11.08
C ASP A 57 -17.03 -0.07 -12.52
N ASN A 58 -17.79 0.66 -13.32
CA ASN A 58 -17.74 0.59 -14.77
C ASN A 58 -16.85 1.75 -15.26
N ALA A 59 -15.66 1.45 -15.76
CA ALA A 59 -14.58 2.42 -15.90
C ALA A 59 -14.17 2.61 -17.36
N GLY A 60 -13.90 3.87 -17.71
CA GLY A 60 -13.35 4.24 -19.01
C GLY A 60 -14.40 4.46 -20.08
N VAL A 61 -13.91 4.55 -21.31
CA VAL A 61 -14.64 4.77 -22.56
C VAL A 61 -13.83 4.08 -23.66
N GLU A 62 -14.45 3.25 -24.50
CA GLU A 62 -13.78 2.47 -25.57
C GLU A 62 -12.55 1.65 -25.07
N GLY A 63 -12.58 1.16 -23.83
CA GLY A 63 -11.50 0.40 -23.19
C GLY A 63 -10.31 1.22 -22.69
N LYS A 64 -10.37 2.55 -22.79
CA LYS A 64 -9.32 3.50 -22.39
C LYS A 64 -9.90 4.58 -21.48
N GLY A 65 -9.09 5.53 -21.05
CA GLY A 65 -9.50 6.70 -20.25
C GLY A 65 -9.86 6.39 -18.79
N TRP A 66 -9.82 5.13 -18.36
CA TRP A 66 -9.91 4.78 -16.95
C TRP A 66 -8.61 5.08 -16.23
N ILE A 67 -8.70 5.25 -14.91
CA ILE A 67 -7.61 5.73 -14.08
C ILE A 67 -7.23 4.65 -13.08
N VAL A 68 -5.92 4.42 -12.94
CA VAL A 68 -5.35 3.75 -11.77
C VAL A 68 -4.75 4.82 -10.86
N ASP A 69 -5.27 4.92 -9.64
CA ASP A 69 -4.89 5.95 -8.70
C ASP A 69 -4.51 5.30 -7.37
N LEU A 70 -3.25 5.48 -6.95
CA LEU A 70 -2.62 4.73 -5.89
C LEU A 70 -2.09 5.64 -4.80
N LYS A 71 -2.15 5.13 -3.58
CA LYS A 71 -1.46 5.68 -2.41
C LYS A 71 -0.63 4.60 -1.76
N LEU A 72 0.67 4.86 -1.62
CA LEU A 72 1.66 3.99 -1.01
C LEU A 72 2.16 4.65 0.29
N SER A 73 2.02 3.98 1.43
CA SER A 73 2.48 4.48 2.71
C SER A 73 3.55 3.56 3.30
N PHE A 74 4.79 4.05 3.37
CA PHE A 74 5.96 3.33 3.88
C PHE A 74 6.24 3.74 5.33
N ARG A 75 5.92 2.84 6.27
CA ARG A 75 6.01 3.12 7.71
C ARG A 75 7.44 3.00 8.22
N GLY A 76 7.91 4.05 8.89
CA GLY A 76 9.26 4.13 9.44
C GLY A 76 10.36 4.05 8.39
N LYS A 77 10.06 4.47 7.15
CA LYS A 77 11.01 4.48 6.03
C LYS A 77 11.20 5.91 5.53
N THR A 78 12.42 6.19 5.13
CA THR A 78 12.79 7.44 4.45
C THR A 78 12.46 7.35 2.96
N LEU A 79 12.39 8.51 2.29
CA LEU A 79 12.19 8.57 0.85
C LEU A 79 13.22 7.76 0.06
N ALA A 80 14.49 7.76 0.48
CA ALA A 80 15.55 6.99 -0.16
C ALA A 80 15.29 5.47 -0.09
N GLN A 81 14.82 4.97 1.06
CA GLN A 81 14.50 3.55 1.24
C GLN A 81 13.30 3.09 0.40
N THR A 82 12.44 4.00 -0.03
CA THR A 82 11.34 3.65 -0.95
C THR A 82 11.80 3.37 -2.38
N GLY A 83 13.07 3.67 -2.71
CA GLY A 83 13.58 3.63 -4.07
C GLY A 83 13.19 4.85 -4.92
N TYR A 84 12.37 5.76 -4.37
CA TYR A 84 11.90 6.93 -5.09
C TYR A 84 13.04 7.86 -5.52
N ASN A 85 13.15 8.10 -6.82
CA ASN A 85 14.27 8.86 -7.40
C ASN A 85 13.87 10.07 -8.26
N GLY A 86 12.58 10.36 -8.44
CA GLY A 86 12.16 11.51 -9.25
C GLY A 86 10.64 11.63 -9.42
N LEU A 87 10.21 12.83 -9.84
CA LEU A 87 8.80 13.15 -10.11
C LEU A 87 8.38 12.65 -11.50
N GLN A 88 7.09 12.35 -11.66
CA GLN A 88 6.45 12.14 -12.97
C GLN A 88 5.46 13.31 -13.23
N LEU A 89 5.62 13.97 -14.38
CA LEU A 89 5.05 15.27 -14.83
C LEU A 89 5.47 16.53 -14.02
N THR A 90 5.90 17.60 -14.72
CA THR A 90 6.39 18.87 -14.09
C THR A 90 5.32 19.93 -13.96
N GLY A 91 5.46 20.77 -12.92
CA GLY A 91 4.75 22.03 -12.57
C GLY A 91 4.86 23.20 -13.60
N PRO A 92 4.45 24.43 -13.23
CA PRO A 92 4.26 25.54 -14.17
C PRO A 92 5.46 25.74 -15.11
N ALA A 93 5.16 25.80 -16.42
CA ALA A 93 6.03 25.93 -17.61
C ALA A 93 6.02 24.75 -18.61
N ALA A 94 5.38 23.60 -18.34
CA ALA A 94 5.38 22.47 -19.31
C ALA A 94 4.15 21.53 -19.27
N HIS A 95 2.94 22.02 -18.96
CA HIS A 95 1.77 21.16 -18.78
C HIS A 95 0.97 20.81 -20.04
N ASN A 96 1.18 21.52 -21.15
CA ASN A 96 0.39 21.29 -22.35
C ASN A 96 1.30 20.81 -23.49
N GLY A 97 1.13 19.56 -23.91
CA GLY A 97 1.78 19.01 -25.11
C GLY A 97 3.29 18.77 -25.02
N THR A 98 3.88 18.78 -23.82
CA THR A 98 5.29 18.38 -23.63
C THR A 98 5.35 16.90 -23.27
N ALA A 99 6.21 16.14 -23.93
CA ALA A 99 6.44 14.74 -23.61
C ALA A 99 6.80 14.59 -22.11
N PRO A 100 6.46 13.46 -21.46
CA PRO A 100 6.83 13.22 -20.07
C PRO A 100 8.35 13.39 -19.85
N PHE A 101 8.76 13.59 -18.59
CA PHE A 101 10.17 13.66 -18.19
C PHE A 101 11.01 12.55 -18.85
N PRO A 102 12.32 12.77 -19.09
CA PRO A 102 13.20 11.72 -19.59
C PRO A 102 13.07 10.43 -18.76
N GLY A 103 12.79 9.32 -19.46
CA GLY A 103 12.52 7.99 -18.91
C GLY A 103 11.90 7.10 -19.99
N THR A 104 11.89 5.79 -19.79
CA THR A 104 11.18 4.87 -20.69
C THR A 104 9.72 4.76 -20.28
N PHE A 105 8.80 5.28 -21.08
CA PHE A 105 7.37 5.02 -20.87
C PHE A 105 7.02 3.69 -21.52
N SER A 106 7.19 2.61 -20.77
CA SER A 106 6.93 1.25 -21.23
C SER A 106 6.36 0.42 -20.10
N THR A 107 5.89 -0.78 -20.42
CA THR A 107 5.64 -1.80 -19.41
C THR A 107 6.93 -2.15 -18.65
N GLY A 108 6.76 -2.72 -17.46
CA GLY A 108 7.82 -3.23 -16.61
C GLY A 108 7.94 -2.52 -15.27
N ARG A 109 9.11 -2.68 -14.65
CA ARG A 109 9.46 -2.04 -13.38
C ARG A 109 9.48 -0.53 -13.53
N ASP A 110 8.77 0.18 -12.65
CA ASP A 110 8.77 1.63 -12.63
C ASP A 110 10.15 2.18 -12.28
N GLU A 111 10.65 3.10 -13.10
CA GLU A 111 11.91 3.79 -12.82
C GLU A 111 11.83 4.66 -11.55
N LYS A 112 10.66 5.20 -11.21
CA LYS A 112 10.43 6.14 -10.11
C LYS A 112 9.92 5.47 -8.84
N VAL A 113 9.18 4.38 -8.95
CA VAL A 113 8.72 3.57 -7.81
C VAL A 113 9.11 2.10 -8.02
N PRO A 114 10.41 1.76 -7.95
CA PRO A 114 10.94 0.49 -8.47
C PRO A 114 10.51 -0.78 -7.73
N GLY A 115 9.87 -0.65 -6.55
CA GLY A 115 9.26 -1.77 -5.85
C GLY A 115 7.81 -2.03 -6.22
N LEU A 116 7.16 -1.18 -7.02
CA LEU A 116 5.74 -1.28 -7.35
C LEU A 116 5.48 -2.35 -8.41
N VAL A 117 4.45 -3.17 -8.15
CA VAL A 117 3.85 -4.08 -9.12
C VAL A 117 2.38 -3.74 -9.29
N VAL A 118 1.97 -3.53 -10.54
CA VAL A 118 0.58 -3.33 -10.93
C VAL A 118 0.25 -4.32 -12.04
N LEU A 119 -0.77 -5.15 -11.83
CA LEU A 119 -1.22 -6.14 -12.79
C LEU A 119 -2.70 -5.91 -13.10
N ASP A 120 -3.10 -6.20 -14.33
CA ASP A 120 -4.50 -6.27 -14.73
C ASP A 120 -4.77 -7.63 -15.39
N SER A 121 -5.78 -8.34 -14.89
CA SER A 121 -6.02 -9.76 -15.22
C SER A 121 -6.37 -10.03 -16.68
N THR A 122 -6.74 -9.01 -17.46
CA THR A 122 -7.07 -9.13 -18.88
C THR A 122 -6.08 -8.41 -19.79
N THR A 123 -4.93 -8.00 -19.24
CA THR A 123 -3.83 -7.42 -20.04
C THR A 123 -3.49 -8.31 -21.22
N ASN A 124 -3.44 -7.73 -22.42
CA ASN A 124 -3.21 -8.44 -23.67
C ASN A 124 -1.75 -8.88 -23.80
N GLY A 125 -1.49 -10.18 -24.01
CA GLY A 125 -0.14 -10.73 -24.18
C GLY A 125 0.41 -10.76 -25.60
N THR A 126 -0.34 -10.24 -26.57
CA THR A 126 0.04 -10.21 -28.00
C THR A 126 0.55 -8.84 -28.45
N LEU A 127 0.36 -7.80 -27.64
CA LEU A 127 0.88 -6.46 -27.92
C LEU A 127 2.40 -6.40 -27.67
N PRO A 128 3.18 -5.70 -28.51
CA PRO A 128 4.61 -5.50 -28.28
C PRO A 128 4.88 -4.90 -26.89
N GLY A 129 5.78 -5.53 -26.13
CA GLY A 129 6.12 -5.12 -24.76
C GLY A 129 5.20 -5.68 -23.68
N PHE A 130 4.11 -6.37 -24.02
CA PHE A 130 3.21 -6.99 -23.04
C PHE A 130 3.42 -8.50 -22.98
N SER A 131 3.27 -9.06 -21.78
CA SER A 131 3.40 -10.48 -21.45
C SER A 131 2.10 -11.04 -20.83
N GLY A 132 0.96 -10.44 -21.19
CA GLY A 132 -0.35 -10.85 -20.70
C GLY A 132 -0.61 -10.38 -19.26
N PRO A 133 -1.42 -11.11 -18.47
CA PRO A 133 -1.77 -10.74 -17.09
C PRO A 133 -0.58 -10.61 -16.13
N GLY A 134 0.58 -11.18 -16.48
CA GLY A 134 1.82 -11.03 -15.70
C GLY A 134 2.63 -9.78 -16.02
N THR A 135 2.20 -8.96 -16.98
CA THR A 135 2.90 -7.71 -17.31
C THR A 135 2.84 -6.76 -16.12
N ASN A 136 4.00 -6.33 -15.59
CA ASN A 136 4.00 -5.24 -14.63
C ASN A 136 3.71 -3.92 -15.35
N LEU A 137 2.64 -3.23 -14.96
CA LEU A 137 2.17 -1.98 -15.56
C LEU A 137 2.68 -0.75 -14.78
N ALA A 138 3.48 -0.92 -13.73
CA ALA A 138 3.91 0.17 -12.86
C ALA A 138 4.66 1.29 -13.61
N ASN A 139 5.50 0.95 -14.59
CA ASN A 139 6.23 1.96 -15.36
C ASN A 139 5.37 2.74 -16.39
N LEU A 140 4.06 2.48 -16.43
CA LEU A 140 3.09 3.29 -17.20
C LEU A 140 2.50 4.44 -16.37
N PHE A 141 2.83 4.54 -15.08
CA PHE A 141 2.40 5.66 -14.25
C PHE A 141 3.08 6.96 -14.70
N ASN A 142 2.27 8.01 -14.77
CA ASN A 142 2.67 9.28 -15.38
C ASN A 142 2.61 10.46 -14.40
N LEU A 143 2.08 10.27 -13.20
CA LEU A 143 1.95 11.28 -12.15
C LEU A 143 2.34 10.71 -10.80
N SER A 144 3.55 11.03 -10.35
CA SER A 144 4.10 10.58 -9.07
C SER A 144 4.41 11.78 -8.20
N GLY A 145 3.97 11.72 -6.95
CA GLY A 145 4.16 12.79 -5.97
C GLY A 145 4.46 12.25 -4.58
N VAL A 146 5.28 12.98 -3.83
CA VAL A 146 5.52 12.70 -2.40
C VAL A 146 4.54 13.54 -1.57
N THR A 147 3.65 12.89 -0.81
CA THR A 147 2.57 13.55 -0.06
C THR A 147 2.82 13.63 1.44
N ASP A 148 3.69 12.79 1.99
CA ASP A 148 4.11 12.80 3.40
C ASP A 148 5.60 12.41 3.52
N ARG A 149 6.33 13.10 4.40
CA ARG A 149 7.74 12.84 4.75
C ARG A 149 8.01 13.00 6.25
N THR A 150 7.01 12.78 7.09
CA THR A 150 7.18 12.81 8.54
C THR A 150 8.12 11.70 9.00
N PRO A 151 8.72 11.80 10.21
CA PRO A 151 9.65 10.77 10.71
C PRO A 151 9.08 9.35 10.78
N HIS A 152 7.74 9.22 10.80
CA HIS A 152 7.06 7.95 10.97
C HIS A 152 6.52 7.35 9.66
N THR A 153 6.46 8.14 8.58
CA THR A 153 5.93 7.65 7.30
C THR A 153 6.49 8.43 6.13
N THR A 154 6.78 7.73 5.04
CA THR A 154 6.89 8.33 3.71
C THR A 154 5.65 7.92 2.92
N GLU A 155 4.99 8.87 2.29
CA GLU A 155 3.83 8.60 1.44
C GLU A 155 4.08 9.05 0.01
N LEU A 156 3.80 8.14 -0.92
CA LEU A 156 3.81 8.39 -2.35
C LEU A 156 2.37 8.29 -2.88
N TRP A 157 2.05 9.17 -3.81
CA TRP A 157 0.83 9.14 -4.61
C TRP A 157 1.22 8.91 -6.06
N ASP A 158 0.54 7.99 -6.71
CA ASP A 158 0.87 7.64 -8.08
C ASP A 158 -0.40 7.43 -8.90
N THR A 159 -0.47 8.10 -10.06
CA THR A 159 -1.64 8.04 -10.93
C THR A 159 -1.22 7.70 -12.36
N TRP A 160 -2.02 6.84 -12.99
CA TRP A 160 -1.95 6.48 -14.40
C TRP A 160 -3.31 6.65 -15.06
N ILE A 161 -3.33 7.30 -16.23
CA ILE A 161 -4.50 7.30 -17.13
C ILE A 161 -4.23 6.32 -18.26
N VAL A 162 -5.08 5.30 -18.38
CA VAL A 162 -4.92 4.24 -19.38
C VAL A 162 -5.25 4.78 -20.76
N GLY A 163 -4.24 5.04 -21.59
CA GLY A 163 -4.41 5.71 -22.88
C GLY A 163 -4.89 4.83 -24.03
N ALA A 164 -4.90 3.51 -23.88
CA ALA A 164 -5.22 2.55 -24.93
C ALA A 164 -5.91 1.29 -24.35
N PRO A 165 -6.69 0.53 -25.15
CA PRO A 165 -7.42 -0.65 -24.70
C PRO A 165 -6.51 -1.88 -24.49
N ILE A 166 -5.46 -1.73 -23.68
CA ILE A 166 -4.43 -2.76 -23.43
C ILE A 166 -4.94 -3.95 -22.62
N ALA A 167 -6.03 -3.75 -21.86
CA ALA A 167 -6.69 -4.77 -21.05
C ALA A 167 -8.06 -5.20 -21.62
N GLY A 168 -8.35 -4.81 -22.87
CA GLY A 168 -9.61 -5.15 -23.56
C GLY A 168 -10.67 -4.05 -23.51
N GLN A 169 -11.86 -4.41 -23.96
CA GLN A 169 -13.06 -3.58 -24.05
C GLN A 169 -14.26 -4.43 -23.64
N ASN A 170 -15.22 -3.86 -22.90
CA ASN A 170 -16.43 -4.54 -22.42
C ASN A 170 -16.08 -5.86 -21.72
N VAL A 171 -15.24 -5.77 -20.70
CA VAL A 171 -14.67 -6.94 -20.03
C VAL A 171 -14.56 -6.72 -18.53
N ASP A 172 -14.93 -7.75 -17.78
CA ASP A 172 -14.65 -7.79 -16.35
C ASP A 172 -13.19 -8.14 -16.13
N THR A 173 -12.51 -7.34 -15.31
CA THR A 173 -11.11 -7.57 -14.96
C THR A 173 -10.87 -7.34 -13.46
N THR A 174 -9.66 -7.62 -13.02
CA THR A 174 -9.17 -7.42 -11.67
C THR A 174 -7.81 -6.74 -11.70
N LEU A 175 -7.74 -5.54 -11.13
CA LEU A 175 -6.50 -4.87 -10.81
C LEU A 175 -5.88 -5.51 -9.57
N THR A 176 -4.60 -5.90 -9.64
CA THR A 176 -3.83 -6.40 -8.50
C THR A 176 -2.61 -5.52 -8.28
N VAL A 177 -2.42 -5.03 -7.06
CA VAL A 177 -1.33 -4.09 -6.72
C VAL A 177 -0.61 -4.52 -5.45
N ALA A 178 0.72 -4.49 -5.49
CA ALA A 178 1.58 -4.70 -4.32
C ALA A 178 2.91 -3.97 -4.46
N VAL A 179 3.64 -3.86 -3.34
CA VAL A 179 5.05 -3.46 -3.33
C VAL A 179 5.88 -4.68 -2.94
N VAL A 180 6.82 -5.06 -3.80
CA VAL A 180 7.76 -6.17 -3.60
C VAL A 180 8.66 -5.86 -2.41
N ASP A 181 9.00 -6.91 -1.65
CA ASP A 181 9.92 -6.74 -0.51
C ASP A 181 11.35 -6.41 -0.99
N ASP A 182 12.19 -6.01 -0.05
CA ASP A 182 13.64 -5.88 -0.26
C ASP A 182 14.26 -7.28 -0.23
N LEU A 183 14.21 -7.94 -1.40
CA LEU A 183 14.58 -9.33 -1.61
C LEU A 183 16.10 -9.53 -1.65
N ASP A 184 16.86 -8.53 -2.07
CA ASP A 184 18.32 -8.57 -2.08
C ASP A 184 18.99 -7.98 -0.81
N HIS A 185 18.18 -7.39 0.07
CA HIS A 185 18.55 -6.83 1.36
C HIS A 185 19.50 -5.63 1.27
N ASP A 186 19.39 -4.82 0.21
CA ASP A 186 20.15 -3.57 0.03
C ASP A 186 19.57 -2.38 0.83
N GLY A 187 18.40 -2.57 1.45
CA GLY A 187 17.67 -1.57 2.25
C GLY A 187 16.72 -0.69 1.44
N ILE A 188 16.49 -0.99 0.16
CA ILE A 188 15.69 -0.21 -0.80
C ILE A 188 14.64 -1.12 -1.45
N TYR A 189 13.39 -0.67 -1.48
CA TYR A 189 12.32 -1.39 -2.19
C TYR A 189 12.43 -1.21 -3.71
N ASN A 190 13.29 -1.99 -4.40
CA ASN A 190 13.57 -1.84 -5.84
C ASN A 190 13.52 -3.15 -6.67
N ASP A 191 13.06 -4.24 -6.06
CA ASP A 191 13.12 -5.61 -6.59
C ASP A 191 11.94 -6.02 -7.47
N ALA A 192 11.04 -5.10 -7.85
CA ALA A 192 9.89 -5.49 -8.66
C ALA A 192 10.33 -6.01 -10.04
N PRO A 193 9.83 -7.17 -10.49
CA PRO A 193 10.15 -7.67 -11.81
C PRO A 193 9.39 -6.89 -12.89
N ALA A 194 9.93 -6.94 -14.11
CA ALA A 194 9.21 -6.42 -15.29
C ALA A 194 7.99 -7.30 -15.66
N VAL A 195 8.08 -8.60 -15.38
CA VAL A 195 7.02 -9.58 -15.64
C VAL A 195 6.93 -10.52 -14.44
N VAL A 196 5.73 -10.60 -13.86
CA VAL A 196 5.38 -11.58 -12.82
C VAL A 196 5.09 -12.91 -13.51
N LYS A 197 5.63 -13.99 -12.96
CA LYS A 197 5.37 -15.36 -13.43
C LYS A 197 4.28 -16.00 -12.59
N ASP A 198 3.63 -17.02 -13.16
CA ASP A 198 2.80 -17.95 -12.40
C ASP A 198 3.72 -18.79 -11.49
N LEU A 199 3.72 -18.47 -10.19
CA LEU A 199 4.57 -19.11 -9.18
C LEU A 199 3.82 -20.21 -8.42
N ASP A 200 2.50 -20.27 -8.54
CA ASP A 200 1.68 -21.29 -7.91
C ASP A 200 1.23 -22.43 -8.82
N GLY A 201 1.39 -22.25 -10.12
CA GLY A 201 1.08 -23.22 -11.17
C GLY A 201 -0.41 -23.35 -11.44
N ASP A 202 -1.24 -22.39 -11.01
CA ASP A 202 -2.70 -22.43 -11.20
C ASP A 202 -3.16 -21.88 -12.56
N GLY A 203 -2.23 -21.39 -13.38
CA GLY A 203 -2.47 -20.85 -14.71
C GLY A 203 -3.01 -19.42 -14.71
N LYS A 204 -3.11 -18.77 -13.55
CA LYS A 204 -3.46 -17.35 -13.40
C LYS A 204 -2.30 -16.62 -12.74
N ILE A 205 -2.17 -15.34 -13.07
CA ILE A 205 -1.17 -14.47 -12.45
C ILE A 205 -1.91 -13.43 -11.63
N GLY A 206 -1.62 -13.35 -10.33
CA GLY A 206 -2.28 -12.40 -9.43
C GLY A 206 -1.77 -12.46 -8.00
N ALA A 207 -2.69 -12.30 -7.04
CA ALA A 207 -2.33 -12.10 -5.64
C ALA A 207 -1.54 -13.25 -5.01
N LYS A 208 -1.81 -14.51 -5.40
CA LYS A 208 -1.08 -15.65 -4.86
C LYS A 208 0.37 -15.69 -5.33
N ASP A 209 0.61 -15.32 -6.58
CA ASP A 209 1.97 -15.25 -7.14
C ASP A 209 2.77 -14.13 -6.48
N LEU A 210 2.15 -12.97 -6.25
CA LEU A 210 2.78 -11.88 -5.52
C LEU A 210 3.10 -12.28 -4.06
N ASP A 211 2.21 -12.98 -3.38
CA ASP A 211 2.48 -13.50 -2.02
C ASP A 211 3.67 -14.47 -2.02
N ARG A 212 3.75 -15.38 -3.00
CA ARG A 212 4.87 -16.32 -3.15
C ARG A 212 6.18 -15.64 -3.54
N MET A 213 6.12 -14.55 -4.29
CA MET A 213 7.29 -13.76 -4.69
C MET A 213 7.93 -13.05 -3.49
N GLY A 214 7.12 -12.69 -2.50
CA GLY A 214 7.54 -11.89 -1.35
C GLY A 214 7.21 -10.41 -1.54
N VAL A 215 6.31 -9.89 -0.69
CA VAL A 215 5.85 -8.50 -0.75
C VAL A 215 5.97 -7.80 0.60
N ALA A 216 6.44 -6.56 0.57
CA ALA A 216 6.48 -5.68 1.74
C ALA A 216 5.12 -5.05 2.07
N SER A 217 4.13 -5.20 1.19
CA SER A 217 2.80 -4.61 1.37
C SER A 217 1.68 -5.61 1.55
N ASN A 218 0.52 -5.12 1.98
CA ASN A 218 -0.74 -5.80 1.65
C ASN A 218 -0.90 -5.88 0.12
N ILE A 219 -1.51 -6.95 -0.37
CA ILE A 219 -1.88 -7.11 -1.78
C ILE A 219 -3.31 -6.62 -1.94
N VAL A 220 -3.52 -5.64 -2.82
CA VAL A 220 -4.86 -5.11 -3.10
C VAL A 220 -5.37 -5.73 -4.39
N THR A 221 -6.59 -6.26 -4.36
CA THR A 221 -7.33 -6.77 -5.53
C THR A 221 -8.64 -6.03 -5.70
N VAL A 222 -8.84 -5.43 -6.87
CA VAL A 222 -10.03 -4.64 -7.21
C VAL A 222 -10.65 -5.19 -8.49
N PRO A 223 -11.76 -5.94 -8.39
CA PRO A 223 -12.52 -6.33 -9.57
C PRO A 223 -13.40 -5.16 -10.04
N PHE A 224 -13.40 -4.90 -11.34
CA PHE A 224 -14.14 -3.82 -11.99
C PHE A 224 -14.42 -4.17 -13.45
N HIS A 225 -15.28 -3.40 -14.11
CA HIS A 225 -15.61 -3.56 -15.53
C HIS A 225 -14.93 -2.46 -16.36
N ILE A 226 -14.35 -2.84 -17.49
CA ILE A 226 -13.82 -1.90 -18.50
C ILE A 226 -14.91 -1.66 -19.55
N ASP A 227 -15.36 -0.42 -19.65
CA ASP A 227 -16.41 0.00 -20.56
C ASP A 227 -15.94 0.01 -22.03
N ALA A 228 -16.85 -0.22 -22.98
CA ALA A 228 -16.57 -0.15 -24.43
C ALA A 228 -17.39 0.91 -25.18
N ASP A 229 -18.34 1.56 -24.52
CA ASP A 229 -19.19 2.56 -25.13
C ASP A 229 -18.33 3.78 -25.53
N PRO A 230 -18.70 4.47 -26.63
CA PRO A 230 -18.04 5.69 -27.06
C PRO A 230 -18.36 6.87 -26.12
N ALA A 231 -17.53 7.92 -26.18
CA ALA A 231 -17.71 9.17 -25.43
C ALA A 231 -18.93 9.98 -25.86
#